data_AF-A0A7X9FLP8-F1
#
_entry.id   AF-A0A7X9FLP8-F1
#
_cell.length_a   1.000
_cell.length_b   1.000
_cell.length_c   1.000
_cell.angle_alpha   90.00
_cell.angle_beta   90.00
_cell.angle_gamma   90.00
#
_symmetry.space_group_name_H-M   'P 1'
#
loop_
_entity.id
_entity.type
_entity.pdbx_description
1 polymer ?
#
loop_
_entity_poly.entity_id
_entity_poly.type
_entity_poly.pdbx_seq_one_letter_code
_entity_poly.pdbx_strand_id
1 'polypeptide(L)'
;MSHVRGFAVFPLFFFMLFLALPPGRLEAQEAGDEPRPVSSGTEVSGVIQEEYGEGLFLVADDGALYLVITPEEVSLEEEEAFHLKNKGARVTLIGDVYRDAEGALSIVVYGLP
;
A
#
# COMPACT_ATOMS: atom_id res chain seq x y z
N MET A 1 32.53 -39.66 26.67
CA MET A 1 32.82 -40.54 25.53
C MET A 1 31.64 -41.47 25.31
N SER A 2 30.89 -41.26 24.23
CA SER A 2 30.39 -42.29 23.31
C SER A 2 29.26 -41.70 22.47
N HIS A 3 29.62 -41.44 21.21
CA HIS A 3 28.72 -41.08 20.12
C HIS A 3 27.79 -42.25 19.79
N VAL A 4 26.53 -41.95 19.48
CA VAL A 4 25.77 -42.74 18.51
C VAL A 4 25.05 -41.78 17.57
N ARG A 5 25.53 -41.74 16.32
CA ARG A 5 24.83 -41.23 15.15
C ARG A 5 23.99 -42.38 14.58
N GLY A 6 22.75 -42.11 14.18
CA GLY A 6 21.93 -43.01 13.36
C GLY A 6 20.83 -42.18 12.71
N PHE A 7 21.10 -41.67 11.51
CA PHE A 7 20.62 -42.21 10.23
C PHE A 7 19.13 -41.96 9.98
N ALA A 8 18.90 -41.07 9.02
CA ALA A 8 17.62 -40.75 8.44
C ALA A 8 16.92 -41.99 7.87
N VAL A 9 15.63 -42.11 8.13
CA VAL A 9 14.68 -42.87 7.31
C VAL A 9 13.38 -42.06 7.23
N PHE A 10 13.29 -41.22 6.21
CA PHE A 10 12.03 -40.96 5.52
C PHE A 10 11.76 -42.21 4.67
N PRO A 11 10.53 -42.76 4.59
CA PRO A 11 9.60 -42.18 3.63
C PRO A 11 8.09 -42.36 3.92
N LEU A 12 7.31 -41.58 3.17
CA LEU A 12 5.96 -41.88 2.64
C LEU A 12 4.91 -42.46 3.61
N PHE A 13 4.07 -41.58 4.15
CA PHE A 13 2.63 -41.83 4.29
C PHE A 13 1.92 -40.63 3.64
N PHE A 14 1.42 -40.79 2.42
CA PHE A 14 0.01 -41.10 2.14
C PHE A 14 -0.89 -39.95 2.61
N PHE A 15 -1.10 -38.97 1.73
CA PHE A 15 -2.31 -38.84 0.92
C PHE A 15 -3.55 -38.46 1.76
N MET A 16 -4.17 -37.35 1.36
CA MET A 16 -5.55 -36.97 1.66
C MET A 16 -5.83 -36.20 2.96
N LEU A 17 -5.56 -34.90 2.91
CA LEU A 17 -6.42 -33.91 3.59
C LEU A 17 -6.76 -32.76 2.62
N PHE A 18 -7.37 -33.14 1.50
CA PHE A 18 -8.21 -32.23 0.72
C PHE A 18 -9.55 -32.20 1.42
N LEU A 19 -9.81 -31.22 2.29
CA LEU A 19 -11.18 -30.93 2.76
C LEU A 19 -11.26 -29.52 3.36
N ALA A 20 -12.05 -28.69 2.67
CA ALA A 20 -12.80 -27.57 3.19
C ALA A 20 -12.03 -26.30 3.62
N LEU A 21 -11.48 -25.56 2.65
CA LEU A 21 -11.61 -24.10 2.73
C LEU A 21 -12.99 -23.73 2.16
N PRO A 22 -13.79 -22.92 2.87
CA PRO A 22 -15.05 -22.41 2.33
C PRO A 22 -14.77 -21.59 1.07
N PRO A 23 -15.66 -21.59 0.07
CA PRO A 23 -15.62 -20.58 -0.98
C PRO A 23 -15.92 -19.23 -0.33
N GLY A 24 -14.88 -18.56 0.15
CA GLY A 24 -14.92 -17.13 0.42
C GLY A 24 -15.40 -16.48 -0.86
N ARG A 25 -16.54 -15.81 -0.78
CA ARG A 25 -17.11 -15.00 -1.86
C ARG A 25 -16.01 -14.10 -2.40
N LEU A 26 -15.50 -14.42 -3.59
CA LEU A 26 -14.98 -13.42 -4.49
C LEU A 26 -16.22 -12.61 -4.90
N GLU A 27 -16.52 -11.55 -4.16
CA GLU A 27 -17.39 -10.50 -4.66
C GLU A 27 -16.65 -9.91 -5.86
N ALA A 28 -17.04 -10.38 -7.04
CA ALA A 28 -16.66 -9.77 -8.29
C ALA A 28 -17.20 -8.33 -8.23
N GLN A 29 -16.28 -7.39 -8.07
CA GLN A 29 -16.55 -5.96 -8.17
C GLN A 29 -17.18 -5.73 -9.55
N GLU A 30 -18.45 -5.31 -9.58
CA GLU A 30 -19.17 -5.05 -10.82
C GLU A 30 -18.40 -4.01 -11.65
N ALA A 31 -18.14 -4.36 -12.91
CA ALA A 31 -17.51 -3.48 -13.89
C ALA A 31 -18.46 -2.29 -14.17
N GLY A 32 -18.24 -1.18 -13.47
CA GLY A 32 -19.04 0.04 -13.61
C GLY A 32 -18.99 0.98 -12.41
N ASP A 33 -18.56 0.51 -11.23
CA ASP A 33 -18.33 1.37 -10.07
C ASP A 33 -16.97 2.07 -10.23
N GLU A 34 -16.96 3.40 -10.33
CA GLU A 34 -15.75 4.16 -10.08
C GLU A 34 -15.16 3.71 -8.73
N PRO A 35 -13.82 3.56 -8.60
CA PRO A 35 -13.23 3.12 -7.35
C PRO A 35 -13.70 4.05 -6.24
N ARG A 36 -14.40 3.49 -5.25
CA ARG A 36 -14.88 4.26 -4.09
C ARG A 36 -13.74 4.43 -3.10
N PRO A 37 -13.60 5.60 -2.47
CA PRO A 37 -12.60 5.79 -1.45
C PRO A 37 -12.86 4.85 -0.27
N VAL A 38 -11.78 4.33 0.29
CA VAL A 38 -11.79 3.57 1.54
C VAL A 38 -12.11 4.50 2.71
N SER A 39 -11.64 5.75 2.62
CA SER A 39 -11.92 6.80 3.59
C SER A 39 -11.87 8.16 2.89
N SER A 40 -12.78 9.08 3.25
CA SER A 40 -12.85 10.42 2.65
C SER A 40 -12.49 11.51 3.64
N GLY A 41 -11.92 12.62 3.15
CA GLY A 41 -11.53 13.77 3.97
C GLY A 41 -10.55 13.42 5.09
N THR A 42 -9.65 12.46 4.82
CA THR A 42 -8.72 11.92 5.80
C THR A 42 -7.47 12.79 5.88
N GLU A 43 -7.03 13.11 7.09
CA GLU A 43 -5.72 13.71 7.33
C GLU A 43 -4.67 12.61 7.48
N VAL A 44 -3.63 12.64 6.65
CA VAL A 44 -2.51 11.70 6.69
C VAL A 44 -1.23 12.49 6.95
N SER A 45 -0.60 12.24 8.09
CA SER A 45 0.72 12.77 8.43
C SER A 45 1.81 11.74 8.13
N GLY A 46 2.92 12.21 7.56
CA GLY A 46 4.03 11.34 7.20
C GLY A 46 5.22 12.10 6.66
N VAL A 47 6.24 11.36 6.23
CA VAL A 47 7.46 11.89 5.63
C VAL A 47 7.42 11.71 4.12
N ILE A 48 7.71 12.78 3.38
CA ILE A 48 7.84 12.70 1.92
C ILE A 48 9.16 12.00 1.58
N GLN A 49 9.10 11.01 0.69
CA GLN A 49 10.28 10.26 0.28
C GLN A 49 11.35 11.17 -0.36
N GLU A 50 12.61 10.75 -0.31
CA GLU A 50 13.72 11.55 -0.86
C GLU A 50 13.80 11.50 -2.39
N GLU A 51 13.37 10.40 -2.98
CA GLU A 51 13.44 10.16 -4.42
C GLU A 51 12.09 10.50 -5.07
N TYR A 52 12.15 11.35 -6.09
CA TYR A 52 11.04 11.58 -7.01
C TYR A 52 11.14 10.56 -8.14
N GLY A 53 10.60 9.38 -7.91
CA GLY A 53 10.59 8.28 -8.86
C GLY A 53 9.41 8.41 -9.82
N GLU A 54 8.42 7.51 -9.65
CA GLU A 54 7.20 7.45 -10.46
C GLU A 54 6.07 8.37 -9.93
N GLY A 55 6.43 9.35 -9.10
CA GLY A 55 5.49 10.29 -8.50
C GLY A 55 5.87 10.68 -7.08
N LEU A 56 4.99 11.44 -6.43
CA LEU A 56 5.14 11.87 -5.06
C LEU A 56 4.70 10.77 -4.08
N PHE A 57 5.60 10.35 -3.18
CA PHE A 57 5.31 9.34 -2.18
C PHE A 57 5.42 9.87 -0.76
N LEU A 58 4.50 9.42 0.10
CA LEU A 58 4.48 9.73 1.53
C LEU A 58 4.50 8.43 2.35
N VAL A 59 5.46 8.32 3.27
CA VAL A 59 5.47 7.28 4.30
C VAL A 59 4.75 7.82 5.53
N ALA A 60 3.54 7.35 5.77
CA ALA A 60 2.72 7.75 6.90
C ALA A 60 3.32 7.27 8.23
N ASP A 61 2.89 7.89 9.32
CA ASP A 61 3.40 7.60 10.66
C ASP A 61 3.10 6.19 11.18
N ASP A 62 2.07 5.57 10.65
CA ASP A 62 1.71 4.17 10.90
C ASP A 62 2.56 3.20 10.05
N GLY A 63 3.46 3.71 9.23
CA GLY A 63 4.34 2.96 8.34
C GLY A 63 3.74 2.63 6.98
N ALA A 64 2.50 3.06 6.70
CA ALA A 64 1.89 2.85 5.40
C ALA A 64 2.51 3.76 4.33
N LEU A 65 2.73 3.21 3.13
CA LEU A 65 3.21 3.96 1.97
C LEU A 65 2.02 4.40 1.12
N TYR A 66 1.92 5.71 0.88
CA TYR A 66 0.91 6.32 0.02
C TYR A 66 1.55 6.89 -1.24
N LEU A 67 0.96 6.59 -2.39
CA LEU A 67 1.12 7.41 -3.59
C LEU A 67 0.23 8.65 -3.45
N VAL A 68 0.82 9.83 -3.54
CA VAL A 68 0.09 11.10 -3.46
C VAL A 68 -0.35 11.47 -4.88
N ILE A 69 -1.66 11.59 -5.06
CA ILE A 69 -2.28 12.02 -6.33
C ILE A 69 -2.78 13.43 -6.15
N THR A 70 -2.23 14.36 -6.93
CA THR A 70 -2.64 15.76 -6.93
C THR A 70 -3.84 15.99 -7.86
N PRO A 71 -4.68 16.99 -7.58
CA PRO A 71 -5.77 17.36 -8.47
C PRO A 71 -5.22 18.05 -9.73
N GLU A 72 -5.97 18.02 -10.84
CA GLU A 72 -5.53 18.57 -12.14
C GLU A 72 -5.22 20.08 -12.13
N GLU A 73 -5.71 20.80 -11.11
CA GLU A 73 -5.39 22.22 -10.89
C GLU A 73 -3.95 22.46 -10.39
N VAL A 74 -3.33 21.46 -9.78
CA VAL A 74 -1.92 21.50 -9.36
C VAL A 74 -1.06 21.15 -10.56
N SER A 75 -0.22 22.09 -10.98
CA SER A 75 0.70 21.84 -12.08
C SER A 75 1.84 20.91 -11.67
N LEU A 76 2.45 20.24 -12.65
CA LEU A 76 3.64 19.43 -12.43
C LEU A 76 4.78 20.24 -11.78
N GLU A 77 4.93 21.52 -12.16
CA GLU A 77 5.94 22.40 -11.56
C GLU A 77 5.69 22.62 -10.06
N GLU A 78 4.43 22.79 -9.65
CA GLU A 78 4.05 22.93 -8.24
C GLU A 78 4.25 21.62 -7.46
N GLU A 79 3.92 20.48 -8.05
CA GLU A 79 4.17 19.16 -7.44
C GLU A 79 5.67 18.90 -7.22
N GLU A 80 6.49 19.16 -8.25
CA GLU A 80 7.94 19.02 -8.16
C GLU A 80 8.56 20.01 -7.15
N ALA A 81 8.09 21.25 -7.13
CA ALA A 81 8.52 22.25 -6.16
C ALA A 81 8.16 21.85 -4.73
N PHE A 82 6.96 21.31 -4.54
CA PHE A 82 6.52 20.77 -3.25
C PHE A 82 7.43 19.62 -2.80
N HIS A 83 7.71 18.66 -3.68
CA HIS A 83 8.63 17.56 -3.38
C HIS A 83 10.03 18.09 -3.02
N LEU A 84 10.60 18.97 -3.84
CA LEU A 84 11.95 19.50 -3.62
C LEU A 84 12.08 20.21 -2.27
N LYS A 85 11.04 20.94 -1.87
CA LYS A 85 10.97 21.67 -0.59
C LYS A 85 10.78 20.74 0.61
N ASN A 86 10.01 19.67 0.45
CA ASN A 86 9.54 18.83 1.56
C ASN A 86 10.12 17.42 1.60
N LYS A 87 11.00 17.03 0.68
CA LYS A 87 11.68 15.73 0.70
C LYS A 87 12.39 15.50 2.03
N GLY A 88 12.15 14.34 2.65
CA GLY A 88 12.64 14.01 4.00
C GLY A 88 11.99 14.82 5.13
N ALA A 89 11.09 15.76 4.83
CA ALA A 89 10.33 16.52 5.80
C ALA A 89 8.99 15.85 6.09
N ARG A 90 8.50 16.08 7.31
CA ARG A 90 7.19 15.65 7.75
C ARG A 90 6.13 16.64 7.30
N VAL A 91 5.09 16.17 6.63
CA VAL A 91 3.93 16.95 6.17
C VAL A 91 2.63 16.29 6.61
N THR A 92 1.53 17.05 6.55
CA THR A 92 0.17 16.53 6.70
C THR A 92 -0.59 16.84 5.42
N LEU A 93 -1.17 15.82 4.81
CA LEU A 93 -1.98 15.92 3.60
C LEU A 93 -3.44 15.59 3.94
N ILE A 94 -4.37 16.22 3.23
CA ILE A 94 -5.81 16.00 3.43
C ILE A 94 -6.41 15.57 2.10
N GLY A 95 -7.13 14.46 2.11
CA GLY A 95 -7.70 13.92 0.88
C GLY A 95 -8.48 12.64 1.07
N ASP A 96 -8.84 12.03 -0.05
CA ASP A 96 -9.54 10.77 -0.12
C ASP A 96 -8.55 9.62 -0.31
N VAL A 97 -8.65 8.59 0.54
CA VAL A 97 -7.77 7.43 0.52
C VAL A 97 -8.41 6.32 -0.29
N TYR A 98 -7.65 5.78 -1.24
CA TYR A 98 -8.02 4.65 -2.06
C TYR A 98 -7.10 3.47 -1.79
N ARG A 99 -7.62 2.28 -2.06
CA ARG A 99 -6.86 1.04 -2.05
C ARG A 99 -7.15 0.29 -3.34
N ASP A 100 -6.10 -0.08 -4.06
CA ASP A 100 -6.23 -0.88 -5.27
C ASP A 100 -6.44 -2.37 -4.97
N ALA A 101 -6.55 -3.18 -6.03
CA ALA A 101 -6.76 -4.62 -5.91
C ALA A 101 -5.55 -5.37 -5.31
N GLU A 102 -4.36 -4.80 -5.38
CA GLU A 102 -3.12 -5.38 -4.84
C GLU A 102 -2.85 -4.92 -3.39
N GLY A 103 -3.65 -3.97 -2.90
CA GLY A 103 -3.58 -3.43 -1.54
C GLY A 103 -2.70 -2.19 -1.41
N ALA A 104 -2.19 -1.63 -2.51
CA ALA A 104 -1.45 -0.38 -2.49
C ALA A 104 -2.39 0.78 -2.14
N LEU A 105 -1.86 1.75 -1.40
CA LEU A 105 -2.62 2.90 -0.94
C LEU A 105 -2.25 4.13 -1.75
N SER A 106 -3.28 4.90 -2.11
CA SER A 106 -3.11 6.23 -2.66
C SER A 106 -3.97 7.22 -1.90
N ILE A 107 -3.51 8.47 -1.85
CA ILE A 107 -4.28 9.59 -1.33
C ILE A 107 -4.47 10.60 -2.44
N VAL A 108 -5.71 10.85 -2.84
CA VAL A 108 -6.07 11.95 -3.73
C VAL A 108 -6.25 13.18 -2.86
N VAL A 109 -5.25 14.07 -2.87
CA VAL A 109 -5.24 15.24 -2.00
C VAL A 109 -6.14 16.33 -2.56
N TYR A 110 -6.76 17.10 -1.67
CA TYR A 110 -7.52 18.29 -2.09
C TYR A 110 -6.62 19.46 -2.48
N GLY A 111 -5.34 19.40 -2.11
CA GLY A 111 -4.33 20.38 -2.46
C GLY A 111 -3.01 20.09 -1.75
N LEU A 112 -1.96 20.81 -2.17
CA LEU A 112 -0.64 20.76 -1.54
C LEU A 112 -0.47 21.92 -0.54
N PRO A 113 0.13 21.69 0.65
CA PRO A 113 0.38 22.74 1.65
C PRO A 113 1.63 23.60 1.40
#